data_AF-A0AAV8WUJ0-F1
#
_entry.id   AF-A0AAV8WUJ0-F1
#
_cell.length_a   1.000
_cell.length_b   1.000
_cell.length_c   1.000
_cell.angle_alpha   90.00
_cell.angle_beta   90.00
_cell.angle_gamma   90.00
#
_symmetry.space_group_name_H-M   'P 1'
#
loop_
_entity.id
_entity.type
_entity.pdbx_description
1 polymer ?
#
loop_
_entity_poly.entity_id
_entity_poly.type
_entity_poly.pdbx_seq_one_letter_code
_entity_poly.pdbx_strand_id
1 'polypeptide(L)'
;MFIKEIDIQEKMDCEPIKRNKLKFELLHSEWFTEIPDDLEDNWLVKICPQGFRILLVAQNHITICYDKQGNIIFRLRSNFPGGRSQSNGITILDYYLPAQRPLIQDAMFKVLPVKTDTLPTILPYDGVVFYHKESHYTFGYTPLVGWLASYMLPEKLHIDVCLQNMVKKPKNYICMEAYLEERDHKKKKRSNAKHQTEVEAEMEIQ
;
A
#
# COMPACT_ATOMS: atom_id res chain seq x y z
N MET A 1 2.45 -49.57 20.29
CA MET A 1 1.53 -48.42 20.34
C MET A 1 2.00 -47.43 19.27
N PHE A 2 1.68 -47.73 18.01
CA PHE A 2 1.98 -46.92 16.83
C PHE A 2 0.64 -46.65 16.18
N ILE A 3 0.21 -45.39 16.18
CA ILE A 3 -1.01 -44.98 15.47
C ILE A 3 -0.58 -44.55 14.08
N LYS A 4 -1.22 -45.20 13.11
CA LYS A 4 -1.00 -45.18 11.67
C LYS A 4 -1.19 -43.78 11.08
N GLU A 5 -0.44 -43.56 10.00
CA GLU A 5 -0.66 -42.54 9.00
C GLU A 5 -2.16 -42.41 8.66
N ILE A 6 -2.68 -41.20 8.79
CA ILE A 6 -4.00 -40.83 8.29
C ILE A 6 -3.77 -40.34 6.87
N ASP A 7 -4.14 -41.21 5.93
CA ASP A 7 -4.22 -40.94 4.50
C ASP A 7 -5.36 -39.95 4.27
N ILE A 8 -5.04 -38.67 4.03
CA ILE A 8 -6.03 -37.66 3.62
C ILE A 8 -6.03 -37.63 2.09
N GLN A 9 -6.57 -38.70 1.50
CA GLN A 9 -7.16 -38.63 0.17
C GLN A 9 -8.59 -38.11 0.30
N GLU A 10 -8.75 -36.80 0.48
CA GLU A 10 -9.96 -36.12 0.02
C GLU A 10 -9.56 -35.20 -1.13
N LYS A 11 -9.77 -35.69 -2.35
CA LYS A 11 -9.93 -34.84 -3.52
C LYS A 11 -11.06 -33.85 -3.20
N MET A 12 -10.72 -32.63 -2.83
CA MET A 12 -11.63 -31.53 -3.07
C MET A 12 -11.70 -31.37 -4.58
N ASP A 13 -12.77 -31.87 -5.17
CA ASP A 13 -13.23 -31.46 -6.49
C ASP A 13 -13.55 -29.97 -6.41
N CYS A 14 -12.51 -29.14 -6.51
CA CYS A 14 -12.67 -27.71 -6.66
C CYS A 14 -13.24 -27.49 -8.05
N GLU A 15 -14.56 -27.37 -8.14
CA GLU A 15 -15.20 -26.85 -9.34
C GLU A 15 -14.49 -25.57 -9.77
N PRO A 16 -14.27 -25.37 -11.08
CA PRO A 16 -13.58 -24.18 -11.56
C PRO A 16 -14.35 -22.95 -11.10
N ILE A 17 -13.77 -22.19 -10.16
CA ILE A 17 -14.34 -20.94 -9.68
C ILE A 17 -14.58 -20.09 -10.94
N LYS A 18 -15.86 -19.88 -11.27
CA LYS A 18 -16.30 -19.04 -12.38
C LYS A 18 -15.52 -17.73 -12.28
N ARG A 19 -14.88 -17.33 -13.38
CA ARG A 19 -14.05 -16.12 -13.50
C ARG A 19 -14.87 -14.85 -13.26
N ASN A 20 -15.35 -14.65 -12.04
CA ASN A 20 -15.82 -13.37 -11.59
C ASN A 20 -14.55 -12.58 -11.29
N LYS A 21 -14.43 -11.43 -11.96
CA LYS A 21 -13.37 -10.46 -11.71
C LYS A 21 -13.38 -10.17 -10.20
N LEU A 22 -12.45 -10.74 -9.45
CA LEU A 22 -12.37 -10.54 -7.99
C LEU A 22 -11.98 -9.08 -7.77
N LYS A 23 -12.98 -8.22 -7.60
CA LYS A 23 -12.76 -6.85 -7.21
C LYS A 23 -12.42 -6.86 -5.73
N PHE A 24 -11.13 -6.76 -5.41
CA PHE A 24 -10.72 -6.59 -4.03
C PHE A 24 -11.05 -5.17 -3.59
N GLU A 25 -12.01 -5.04 -2.71
CA GLU A 25 -12.09 -3.82 -1.92
C GLU A 25 -10.92 -3.90 -0.93
N LEU A 26 -10.05 -2.90 -0.90
CA LEU A 26 -8.92 -2.86 0.03
C LEU A 26 -9.18 -1.73 1.02
N LEU A 27 -8.63 -1.86 2.22
CA LEU A 27 -8.63 -0.77 3.18
C LEU A 27 -7.84 0.41 2.60
N HIS A 28 -8.52 1.54 2.44
CA HIS A 28 -7.98 2.78 1.90
C HIS A 28 -7.65 3.74 3.04
N SER A 29 -6.38 4.13 3.12
CA SER A 29 -5.93 5.17 4.03
C SER A 29 -6.42 6.54 3.57
N GLU A 30 -6.88 7.35 4.51
CA GLU A 30 -7.15 8.78 4.29
C GLU A 30 -5.89 9.61 4.51
N TRP A 31 -5.90 10.89 4.13
CA TRP A 31 -4.78 11.77 4.46
C TRP A 31 -4.81 12.08 5.95
N PHE A 32 -3.65 12.00 6.61
CA PHE A 32 -3.57 12.23 8.05
C PHE A 32 -3.45 13.72 8.38
N THR A 33 -4.56 14.45 8.24
CA THR A 33 -4.62 15.92 8.35
C THR A 33 -4.41 16.40 9.79
N GLU A 34 -5.09 15.74 10.72
CA GLU A 34 -5.06 16.00 12.16
C GLU A 34 -4.30 14.87 12.84
N ILE A 35 -3.18 15.21 13.49
CA ILE A 35 -2.36 14.24 14.21
C ILE A 35 -2.94 14.09 15.62
N PRO A 36 -3.38 12.88 16.03
CA PRO A 36 -3.89 12.63 17.37
C PRO A 36 -2.84 12.85 18.44
N ASP A 37 -3.27 13.33 19.61
CA ASP A 37 -2.37 13.51 20.77
C ASP A 37 -1.82 12.17 21.28
N ASP A 38 -2.58 11.08 21.09
CA ASP A 38 -2.23 9.71 21.50
C ASP A 38 -1.46 8.91 20.44
N LEU A 39 -0.89 9.59 19.44
CA LEU A 39 -0.18 8.97 18.32
C LEU A 39 0.85 7.94 18.80
N GLU A 40 1.70 8.30 19.75
CA GLU A 40 2.82 7.45 20.18
C GLU A 40 2.35 6.23 21.00
N ASP A 41 1.16 6.31 21.61
CA ASP A 41 0.62 5.30 22.51
C ASP A 41 -0.28 4.31 21.77
N ASN A 42 -1.11 4.78 20.83
CA ASN A 42 -2.19 3.98 20.25
C ASN A 42 -2.04 3.72 18.75
N TRP A 43 -0.98 4.21 18.11
CA TRP A 43 -0.81 4.03 16.68
C TRP A 43 0.44 3.23 16.32
N LEU A 44 0.31 2.51 15.22
CA LEU A 44 1.37 1.78 14.54
C LEU A 44 1.66 2.46 13.21
N VAL A 45 2.90 2.36 12.74
CA VAL A 45 3.35 2.99 11.50
C VAL A 45 4.02 1.96 10.60
N LYS A 46 3.72 2.05 9.30
CA LYS A 46 4.35 1.27 8.24
C LYS A 46 5.05 2.22 7.28
N ILE A 47 6.36 2.08 7.16
CA ILE A 47 7.15 2.84 6.17
C ILE A 47 6.90 2.25 4.78
N CYS A 48 6.54 3.09 3.82
CA CYS A 48 6.17 2.66 2.47
C CYS A 48 7.26 3.07 1.47
N PRO A 49 8.07 2.13 0.97
CA PRO A 49 8.97 2.40 -0.15
C PRO A 49 8.20 2.78 -1.42
N GLN A 50 8.87 3.48 -2.33
CA GLN A 50 8.31 3.80 -3.62
C GLN A 50 7.98 2.52 -4.40
N GLY A 51 6.71 2.35 -4.77
CA GLY A 51 6.26 1.16 -5.46
C GLY A 51 4.74 1.09 -5.64
N PHE A 52 4.27 -0.07 -6.08
CA PHE A 52 2.85 -0.35 -6.21
C PHE A 52 2.39 -1.26 -5.08
N ARG A 53 1.25 -0.91 -4.47
CA ARG A 53 0.57 -1.80 -3.53
C ARG A 53 0.03 -3.00 -4.31
N ILE A 54 0.46 -4.19 -3.94
CA ILE A 54 0.04 -5.46 -4.54
C ILE A 54 -0.64 -6.32 -3.47
N LEU A 55 -1.68 -7.05 -3.86
CA LEU A 55 -2.21 -8.14 -3.06
C LEU A 55 -1.48 -9.42 -3.49
N LEU A 56 -0.75 -10.03 -2.57
CA LEU A 56 -0.01 -11.26 -2.82
C LEU A 56 -0.79 -12.45 -2.24
N VAL A 57 -1.17 -13.39 -3.10
CA VAL A 57 -1.87 -14.63 -2.71
C VAL A 57 -0.96 -15.81 -3.04
N ALA A 58 -0.54 -16.57 -2.03
CA ALA A 58 0.24 -17.79 -2.20
C ALA A 58 -0.62 -19.02 -1.90
N GLN A 59 -0.82 -19.88 -2.90
CA GLN A 59 -1.60 -21.11 -2.79
C GLN A 59 -1.06 -22.16 -3.77
N ASN A 60 -1.03 -23.43 -3.36
CA ASN A 60 -0.65 -24.57 -4.22
C ASN A 60 0.68 -24.40 -4.97
N HIS A 61 1.71 -23.89 -4.29
CA HIS A 61 3.06 -23.65 -4.84
C HIS A 61 3.12 -22.56 -5.94
N ILE A 62 2.13 -21.68 -5.98
CA ILE A 62 2.08 -20.53 -6.88
C ILE A 62 1.77 -19.30 -6.05
N THR A 63 2.46 -18.21 -6.35
CA THR A 63 2.22 -16.90 -5.78
C THR A 63 1.75 -15.96 -6.88
N ILE A 64 0.55 -15.44 -6.73
CA ILE A 64 -0.09 -14.54 -7.68
C ILE A 64 -0.15 -13.16 -7.04
N CYS A 65 0.34 -12.16 -7.77
CA CYS A 65 0.27 -10.76 -7.37
C CYS A 65 -0.85 -10.07 -8.14
N TYR A 66 -1.80 -9.51 -7.41
CA TYR A 66 -2.93 -8.76 -7.95
C TYR A 66 -2.74 -7.25 -7.73
N ASP A 67 -3.19 -6.44 -8.67
CA ASP A 67 -3.37 -5.01 -8.48
C ASP A 67 -4.63 -4.72 -7.64
N LYS A 68 -4.83 -3.44 -7.30
CA LYS A 68 -6.02 -2.97 -6.57
C LYS A 68 -7.33 -3.14 -7.35
N GLN A 69 -7.29 -3.40 -8.65
CA GLN A 69 -8.45 -3.67 -9.49
C GLN A 69 -8.72 -5.18 -9.64
N GLY A 70 -7.89 -6.04 -9.04
CA GLY A 70 -7.99 -7.49 -9.16
C GLY A 70 -7.38 -8.07 -10.43
N ASN A 71 -6.66 -7.27 -11.22
CA ASN A 71 -5.90 -7.79 -12.37
C ASN A 71 -4.61 -8.43 -11.86
N ILE A 72 -4.22 -9.53 -12.51
CA ILE A 72 -2.95 -10.20 -12.21
C ILE A 72 -1.82 -9.37 -12.81
N ILE A 73 -0.90 -8.91 -11.98
CA ILE A 73 0.31 -8.20 -12.42
C ILE A 73 1.37 -9.22 -12.85
N PHE A 74 1.65 -10.22 -11.99
CA PHE A 74 2.60 -11.29 -12.28
C PHE A 74 2.32 -12.52 -11.42
N ARG A 75 2.84 -13.67 -11.88
CA ARG A 75 2.84 -14.94 -11.15
C ARG A 75 4.29 -15.35 -10.93
N LEU A 76 4.64 -15.66 -9.70
CA LEU A 76 5.95 -16.18 -9.34
C LEU A 76 5.80 -17.41 -8.44
N ARG A 77 6.89 -18.16 -8.30
CA ARG A 77 7.03 -19.17 -7.24
C ARG A 77 7.84 -18.51 -6.13
N SER A 78 7.18 -18.13 -5.05
CA SER A 78 7.85 -17.47 -3.92
C SER A 78 8.26 -18.49 -2.87
N ASN A 79 9.16 -18.10 -1.96
CA ASN A 79 9.48 -18.92 -0.79
C ASN A 79 8.52 -18.73 0.41
N PHE A 80 7.36 -18.12 0.18
CA PHE A 80 6.32 -18.00 1.20
C PHE A 80 5.74 -19.40 1.54
N PRO A 81 5.22 -19.58 2.77
CA PRO A 81 4.40 -20.75 3.09
C PRO A 81 3.29 -20.90 2.01
N GLY A 82 3.31 -21.99 1.26
CA GLY A 82 2.41 -22.22 0.12
C GLY A 82 2.93 -21.81 -1.27
N GLY A 83 4.12 -21.23 -1.41
CA GLY A 83 4.72 -20.76 -2.68
C GLY A 83 5.82 -21.65 -3.28
N ARG A 84 6.71 -22.22 -2.45
CA ARG A 84 7.76 -23.27 -2.64
C ARG A 84 8.77 -23.10 -1.48
N SER A 85 9.57 -24.11 -1.14
CA SER A 85 10.68 -23.96 -0.19
C SER A 85 11.99 -24.19 -0.96
N GLN A 86 12.77 -23.13 -1.19
CA GLN A 86 14.25 -23.08 -1.13
C GLN A 86 14.83 -21.81 -1.80
N SER A 87 15.82 -21.21 -1.14
CA SER A 87 16.80 -20.17 -1.57
C SER A 87 16.56 -18.68 -1.27
N ASN A 88 17.69 -17.99 -1.07
CA ASN A 88 17.83 -16.64 -0.52
C ASN A 88 17.17 -15.55 -1.38
N GLY A 89 16.11 -14.94 -0.86
CA GLY A 89 15.49 -13.73 -1.39
C GLY A 89 15.00 -12.86 -0.25
N ILE A 90 15.23 -11.55 -0.32
CA ILE A 90 14.78 -10.60 0.70
C ILE A 90 13.26 -10.45 0.57
N THR A 91 12.56 -10.84 1.62
CA THR A 91 11.13 -10.60 1.79
C THR A 91 10.98 -9.42 2.73
N ILE A 92 10.53 -8.27 2.22
CA ILE A 92 10.10 -7.17 3.09
C ILE A 92 8.66 -7.51 3.49
N LEU A 93 8.54 -8.18 4.63
CA LEU A 93 7.28 -8.33 5.35
C LEU A 93 6.88 -6.98 5.92
N ASP A 94 5.58 -6.72 6.00
CA ASP A 94 5.00 -5.51 6.60
C ASP A 94 5.42 -5.39 8.07
N TYR A 95 6.57 -4.76 8.31
CA TYR A 95 7.01 -4.44 9.66
C TYR A 95 6.24 -3.19 10.10
N TYR A 96 5.33 -3.37 11.04
CA TYR A 96 4.69 -2.28 11.74
C TYR A 96 5.59 -1.90 12.92
N LEU A 97 5.89 -0.60 13.04
CA LEU A 97 6.61 -0.03 14.17
C LEU A 97 5.61 0.71 15.07
N PRO A 98 5.91 0.92 16.36
CA PRO A 98 5.21 1.94 17.14
C PRO A 98 5.34 3.31 16.47
N ALA A 99 4.27 4.11 16.47
CA ALA A 99 4.26 5.44 15.84
C ALA A 99 5.00 6.52 16.65
N GLN A 100 6.12 6.15 17.28
CA GLN A 100 7.00 7.06 18.01
C GLN A 100 7.87 7.83 17.02
N ARG A 101 7.94 9.16 17.18
CA ARG A 101 8.70 10.03 16.26
C ARG A 101 10.17 9.61 16.09
N PRO A 102 10.92 9.25 17.15
CA PRO A 102 12.32 8.82 16.99
C PRO A 102 12.47 7.53 16.17
N LEU A 103 11.53 6.59 16.30
CA LEU A 103 11.55 5.33 15.55
C LEU A 103 11.24 5.56 14.08
N ILE A 104 10.26 6.42 13.78
CA ILE A 104 9.93 6.80 12.41
C ILE A 104 11.12 7.52 11.78
N GLN A 105 11.77 8.45 12.51
CA GLN A 105 12.95 9.14 12.04
C GLN A 105 14.06 8.15 11.69
N ASP A 106 14.46 7.27 12.61
CA ASP A 106 15.49 6.26 12.35
C ASP A 106 15.13 5.39 11.13
N ALA A 107 13.86 4.99 11.00
CA ALA A 107 13.41 4.20 9.86
C ALA A 107 13.45 4.96 8.52
N MET A 108 13.12 6.26 8.50
CA MET A 108 13.15 7.09 7.29
C MET A 108 14.58 7.38 6.81
N PHE A 109 15.57 7.32 7.69
CA PHE A 109 16.99 7.43 7.35
C PHE A 109 17.62 6.09 6.92
N LYS A 110 16.97 4.94 7.19
CA LYS A 110 17.45 3.64 6.72
C LYS A 110 17.36 3.54 5.21
N VAL A 111 18.49 3.27 4.57
CA VAL A 111 18.56 3.04 3.13
C VAL A 111 18.03 1.65 2.80
N LEU A 112 17.13 1.55 1.83
CA LEU A 112 16.74 0.27 1.22
C LEU A 112 17.58 0.00 -0.02
N PRO A 113 18.63 -0.83 0.07
CA PRO A 113 19.41 -1.24 -1.09
C PRO A 113 18.59 -2.23 -1.92
N VAL A 114 18.35 -1.90 -3.18
CA VAL A 114 17.79 -2.82 -4.17
C VAL A 114 18.92 -3.30 -5.07
N LYS A 115 19.13 -4.62 -5.09
CA LYS A 115 19.99 -5.26 -6.08
C LYS A 115 19.23 -5.36 -7.39
N THR A 116 19.66 -4.60 -8.39
CA THR A 116 19.23 -4.80 -9.79
C THR A 116 20.42 -5.33 -10.58
N ASP A 117 20.16 -6.02 -11.68
CA ASP A 117 21.20 -6.60 -12.54
C ASP A 117 22.14 -5.55 -13.15
N THR A 118 21.79 -4.25 -13.05
CA THR A 118 22.51 -3.16 -13.70
C THR A 118 23.19 -2.17 -12.75
N LEU A 119 22.76 -1.99 -11.48
CA LEU A 119 23.50 -1.28 -10.41
C LEU A 119 22.77 -1.38 -9.05
N PRO A 120 23.47 -1.38 -7.89
CA PRO A 120 22.82 -1.13 -6.61
C PRO A 120 22.12 0.24 -6.64
N THR A 121 20.81 0.24 -6.48
CA THR A 121 19.97 1.44 -6.46
C THR A 121 19.31 1.57 -5.10
N ILE A 122 19.27 2.79 -4.58
CA ILE A 122 18.55 3.11 -3.34
C ILE A 122 17.09 3.36 -3.71
N LEU A 123 16.17 2.61 -3.10
CA LEU A 123 14.75 2.85 -3.28
C LEU A 123 14.29 3.91 -2.27
N PRO A 124 13.83 5.09 -2.72
CA PRO A 124 13.32 6.11 -1.81
C PRO A 124 11.97 5.69 -1.21
N TYR A 125 11.60 6.30 -0.09
CA TYR A 125 10.31 6.12 0.54
C TYR A 125 9.27 7.11 0.01
N ASP A 126 8.08 6.61 -0.30
CA ASP A 126 6.93 7.43 -0.72
C ASP A 126 6.25 8.13 0.46
N GLY A 127 6.24 7.47 1.62
CA GLY A 127 5.62 8.00 2.82
C GLY A 127 5.41 6.92 3.87
N VAL A 128 4.46 7.19 4.77
CA VAL A 128 4.14 6.33 5.90
C VAL A 128 2.64 6.19 6.04
N VAL A 129 2.19 5.00 6.39
CA VAL A 129 0.79 4.72 6.75
C VAL A 129 0.72 4.52 8.26
N PHE A 130 -0.19 5.21 8.92
CA PHE A 130 -0.54 5.06 10.33
C PHE A 130 -1.77 4.18 10.47
N TYR A 131 -1.75 3.29 11.46
CA TYR A 131 -2.86 2.41 11.81
C TYR A 131 -3.13 2.55 13.30
N HIS A 132 -4.36 2.87 13.67
CA HIS A 132 -4.76 2.78 15.08
C HIS A 132 -4.73 1.31 15.53
N LYS A 133 -4.31 1.04 16.77
CA LYS A 133 -4.23 -0.33 17.31
C LYS A 133 -5.58 -1.06 17.33
N GLU A 134 -6.68 -0.31 17.45
CA GLU A 134 -8.04 -0.84 17.40
C GLU A 134 -8.64 -0.85 15.98
N SER A 135 -7.86 -0.46 14.96
CA SER A 135 -8.31 -0.54 13.57
C SER A 135 -8.53 -2.00 13.18
N HIS A 136 -9.77 -2.33 12.88
CA HIS A 136 -10.11 -3.61 12.27
C HIS A 136 -9.92 -3.49 10.77
N TYR A 137 -9.44 -4.53 10.11
CA TYR A 137 -9.37 -4.53 8.65
C TYR A 137 -10.79 -4.55 8.09
N THR A 138 -11.27 -3.39 7.66
CA THR A 138 -12.56 -3.22 7.00
C THR A 138 -12.35 -2.79 5.56
N PHE A 139 -13.30 -3.12 4.69
CA PHE A 139 -13.26 -2.63 3.32
C PHE A 139 -13.69 -1.16 3.29
N GLY A 140 -13.01 -0.34 2.47
CA GLY A 140 -13.33 1.09 2.30
C GLY A 140 -12.40 2.05 3.03
N TYR A 141 -12.89 3.26 3.29
CA TYR A 141 -12.15 4.33 3.97
C TYR A 141 -12.40 4.28 5.47
N THR A 142 -11.37 4.60 6.26
CA THR A 142 -11.48 4.74 7.72
C THR A 142 -10.56 5.86 8.20
N PRO A 143 -11.01 6.69 9.17
CA PRO A 143 -10.15 7.68 9.81
C PRO A 143 -9.08 7.04 10.69
N LEU A 144 -9.25 5.76 11.06
CA LEU A 144 -8.29 4.99 11.87
C LEU A 144 -7.06 4.54 11.08
N VAL A 145 -6.97 4.91 9.80
CA VAL A 145 -5.81 4.65 8.94
C VAL A 145 -5.45 5.92 8.17
N GLY A 146 -4.35 6.54 8.58
CA GLY A 146 -3.84 7.79 8.00
C GLY A 146 -2.66 7.57 7.07
N TRP A 147 -2.51 8.40 6.06
CA TRP A 147 -1.37 8.44 5.15
C TRP A 147 -0.72 9.82 5.17
N LEU A 148 0.61 9.83 5.29
CA LEU A 148 1.44 11.01 5.05
C LEU A 148 2.50 10.68 4.00
N ALA A 149 2.65 11.56 3.03
CA ALA A 149 3.78 11.48 2.11
C ALA A 149 5.08 11.87 2.84
N SER A 150 6.22 11.34 2.41
CA SER A 150 7.53 11.58 3.04
C SER A 150 7.82 13.07 3.23
N TYR A 151 7.45 13.92 2.27
CA TYR A 151 7.68 15.35 2.33
C TYR A 151 6.74 16.14 3.25
N MET A 152 5.70 15.50 3.79
CA MET A 152 4.77 16.09 4.76
C MET A 152 5.22 15.81 6.21
N LEU A 153 6.12 14.84 6.43
CA LEU A 153 6.58 14.45 7.77
C LEU A 153 7.31 15.57 8.53
N PRO A 154 8.18 16.38 7.91
CA PRO A 154 8.83 17.49 8.62
C PRO A 154 7.82 18.55 9.07
N GLU A 155 6.76 18.76 8.29
CA GLU A 155 5.70 19.73 8.57
C GLU A 155 4.76 19.24 9.67
N LYS A 156 4.28 18.00 9.57
CA LYS A 156 3.22 17.46 10.44
C LYS A 156 3.72 16.82 11.72
N LEU A 157 4.90 16.19 11.67
CA LEU A 157 5.43 15.40 12.78
C LEU A 157 6.77 15.89 13.29
N HIS A 158 7.34 16.93 12.65
CA HIS A 158 8.69 17.44 12.95
C HIS A 158 9.76 16.34 12.84
N ILE A 159 9.59 15.44 11.87
CA ILE A 159 10.54 14.36 11.58
C ILE A 159 11.35 14.76 10.36
N ASP A 160 12.68 14.76 10.50
CA ASP A 160 13.58 15.01 9.39
C ASP A 160 13.57 13.85 8.40
N VAL A 161 13.73 14.19 7.11
CA VAL A 161 13.67 13.23 6.02
C VAL A 161 14.79 13.49 5.02
N CYS A 162 15.51 12.44 4.63
CA CYS A 162 16.55 12.51 3.61
C CYS A 162 16.03 13.07 2.27
N LEU A 163 16.84 13.88 1.58
CA LEU A 163 16.49 14.50 0.29
C LEU A 163 16.05 13.49 -0.78
N GLN A 164 16.60 12.26 -0.76
CA GLN A 164 16.19 11.19 -1.66
C GLN A 164 14.70 10.82 -1.54
N ASN A 165 14.10 10.99 -0.35
CA ASN A 165 12.68 10.72 -0.11
C ASN A 165 11.79 11.94 -0.43
N MET A 166 12.39 13.08 -0.82
CA MET A 166 11.68 14.33 -1.15
C MET A 166 11.42 14.50 -2.65
N VAL A 167 11.81 13.52 -3.48
CA VAL A 167 11.77 13.60 -4.96
C VAL A 167 10.35 13.86 -5.50
N LYS A 168 9.32 13.33 -4.82
CA LYS A 168 7.91 13.51 -5.22
C LYS A 168 7.28 14.80 -4.68
N LYS A 169 8.02 15.64 -3.97
CA LYS A 169 7.50 16.92 -3.45
C LYS A 169 7.10 17.83 -4.61
N PRO A 170 5.86 18.35 -4.65
CA PRO A 170 5.45 19.31 -5.68
C PRO A 170 6.27 20.59 -5.61
N LYS A 171 6.60 21.19 -6.77
CA LYS A 171 7.42 22.42 -6.85
C LYS A 171 6.79 23.61 -6.09
N ASN A 172 5.47 23.73 -6.14
CA ASN A 172 4.72 24.81 -5.50
C ASN A 172 4.10 24.36 -4.17
N TYR A 173 4.70 23.36 -3.50
CA TYR A 173 4.21 22.88 -2.21
C TYR A 173 4.50 23.91 -1.12
N ILE A 174 3.44 24.44 -0.51
CA ILE A 174 3.51 25.38 0.61
C ILE A 174 3.30 24.61 1.92
N CYS A 175 2.14 23.98 2.05
CA CYS A 175 1.74 23.16 3.19
C CYS A 175 0.77 22.05 2.73
N MET A 176 0.45 21.13 3.63
CA MET A 176 -0.41 19.98 3.33
C MET A 176 -1.83 20.42 2.97
N GLU A 177 -2.40 21.39 3.70
CA GLU A 177 -3.77 21.88 3.51
C GLU A 177 -3.95 22.45 2.10
N ALA A 178 -3.09 23.40 1.71
CA ALA A 178 -3.13 24.02 0.40
C ALA A 178 -2.95 22.99 -0.73
N TYR A 179 -2.11 21.97 -0.50
CA TYR A 179 -1.92 20.88 -1.46
C TYR A 179 -3.18 20.03 -1.62
N LEU A 180 -3.87 19.70 -0.53
CA LEU A 180 -5.10 18.92 -0.56
C LEU A 180 -6.25 19.69 -1.22
N GLU A 181 -6.39 20.98 -0.91
CA GLU A 181 -7.37 21.87 -1.55
C GLU A 181 -7.18 21.96 -3.06
N GLU A 182 -5.94 22.20 -3.53
CA GLU A 182 -5.64 22.27 -4.96
C GLU A 182 -5.97 20.95 -5.66
N ARG A 183 -5.70 19.82 -4.98
CA ARG A 183 -5.98 18.49 -5.51
C ARG A 183 -7.48 18.22 -5.62
N ASP A 184 -8.27 18.64 -4.64
CA ASP A 184 -9.71 18.45 -4.66
C ASP A 184 -10.39 19.39 -5.67
N HIS A 185 -9.88 20.61 -5.85
CA HIS A 185 -10.28 21.50 -6.95
C HIS A 185 -10.00 20.88 -8.32
N LYS A 186 -8.82 20.27 -8.52
CA LYS A 186 -8.48 19.56 -9.77
C LYS A 186 -9.38 18.36 -10.01
N LYS A 187 -9.75 17.60 -8.97
CA LYS A 187 -10.70 16.49 -9.09
C LYS A 187 -12.10 16.95 -9.50
N LYS A 188 -12.63 18.01 -8.86
CA LYS A 188 -13.93 18.61 -9.22
C LYS A 188 -13.95 19.08 -10.67
N LYS A 189 -12.89 19.79 -11.11
CA LYS A 189 -12.75 20.22 -12.52
C LYS A 189 -12.77 19.05 -13.50
N ARG A 190 -12.05 17.96 -13.20
CA ARG A 190 -12.02 16.75 -14.05
C ARG A 190 -13.37 16.03 -14.09
N SER A 191 -14.06 15.94 -12.95
CA SER A 191 -15.41 15.35 -12.88
C SER A 191 -16.41 16.13 -13.73
N ASN A 192 -16.39 17.47 -13.62
CA ASN A 192 -17.27 18.33 -14.40
C ASN A 192 -16.98 18.26 -15.90
N ALA A 193 -15.69 18.27 -16.28
CA ALA A 193 -15.30 18.12 -17.68
C ALA A 193 -15.75 16.77 -18.26
N LYS A 194 -15.60 15.66 -17.50
CA LYS A 194 -16.03 14.33 -17.94
C LYS A 194 -17.55 14.26 -18.12
N HIS A 195 -18.32 14.85 -17.20
CA HIS A 195 -19.77 14.90 -17.30
C HIS A 195 -20.23 15.73 -18.51
N GLN A 196 -19.57 16.86 -18.77
CA GLN A 196 -19.89 17.69 -19.93
C GLN A 196 -19.59 16.98 -21.26
N THR A 197 -18.47 16.27 -21.37
CA THR A 197 -18.14 15.47 -22.57
C THR A 197 -19.10 14.30 -22.78
N GLU A 198 -19.59 13.66 -21.70
CA GLU A 198 -20.59 12.59 -21.78
C GLU A 198 -21.95 13.12 -22.26
N VAL A 199 -22.38 14.29 -21.76
CA VAL A 199 -23.64 14.94 -22.19
C VAL A 199 -23.56 15.41 -23.65
N GLU A 200 -22.43 15.98 -24.08
CA GLU A 200 -22.21 16.39 -25.48
C GLU A 200 -22.23 15.18 -26.44
N ALA A 201 -21.61 14.05 -26.05
CA ALA A 201 -21.62 12.83 -26.83
C ALA A 201 -23.02 12.17 -26.93
N GLU A 202 -23.86 12.31 -25.90
CA GLU A 202 -25.24 11.81 -25.92
C GLU A 202 -26.17 12.65 -26.80
N MET A 203 -25.92 13.96 -26.93
CA MET A 203 -26.68 14.85 -27.81
C MET A 203 -26.35 14.68 -29.30
N GLU A 204 -25.13 14.26 -29.65
CA GLU A 204 -24.74 14.00 -31.04
C GLU A 204 -25.27 12.68 -31.62
N ILE A 205 -25.82 11.79 -30.78
CA ILE A 205 -26.38 10.49 -31.18
C ILE A 205 -27.90 10.57 -31.47
N GLN A 206 -28.52 11.74 -31.29
CA GLN A 206 -29.93 12.03 -31.62
C GLN A 206 -30.08 12.84 -32.90
#